data_AF-K2FQN6-F1
#
_entry.id   AF-K2FQN6-F1
#
_cell.length_a   1.000
_cell.length_b   1.000
_cell.length_c   1.000
_cell.angle_alpha   90.00
_cell.angle_beta   90.00
_cell.angle_gamma   90.00
#
_symmetry.space_group_name_H-M   'P 1'
#
loop_
_entity.id
_entity.type
_entity.pdbx_description
1 polymer ?
#
loop_
_entity_poly.entity_id
_entity_poly.type
_entity_poly.pdbx_seq_one_letter_code
_entity_poly.pdbx_strand_id
1 'polypeptide(L)'
;MVKAKAAAKGRELNYGIRLHVIVRETNEQAWAAAEELIQYVDDATIAAAQAKFKSMDSVGQRRMAELHNGDRSKLEVSPNLWAGVGLVRGGAGTALVGDPETVAARIQEYADLGISTFIFSGYPHLEESIRFAELVFPLLPLETQRKLTQPNLTGPFGEIVANNYTPDENKQAEKIKESA
;
A
#
# COMPACT_ATOMS: atom_id res chain seq x y z
N MET A 1 19.59 -15.80 -4.16
CA MET A 1 18.79 -14.83 -3.37
C MET A 1 17.79 -15.57 -2.47
N VAL A 2 17.14 -14.91 -1.49
CA VAL A 2 16.42 -15.52 -0.34
C VAL A 2 15.53 -16.73 -0.70
N LYS A 3 14.79 -16.67 -1.82
CA LYS A 3 13.97 -17.78 -2.34
C LYS A 3 14.74 -19.09 -2.50
N ALA A 4 15.92 -19.05 -3.14
CA ALA A 4 16.76 -20.23 -3.32
C ALA A 4 17.28 -20.80 -1.99
N LYS A 5 17.56 -19.94 -1.00
CA LYS A 5 17.99 -20.38 0.34
C LYS A 5 16.86 -21.06 1.12
N ALA A 6 15.62 -20.60 0.94
CA ALA A 6 14.44 -21.23 1.54
C ALA A 6 14.12 -22.57 0.88
N ALA A 7 14.15 -22.62 -0.45
CA ALA A 7 13.93 -23.84 -1.23
C ALA A 7 14.97 -24.93 -0.89
N ALA A 8 16.24 -24.56 -0.71
CA ALA A 8 17.29 -25.50 -0.25
C ALA A 8 17.01 -26.11 1.13
N LYS A 9 16.09 -25.53 1.91
CA LYS A 9 15.62 -26.05 3.20
C LYS A 9 14.20 -26.64 3.13
N GLY A 10 13.67 -26.88 1.93
CA GLY A 10 12.31 -27.39 1.73
C GLY A 10 11.21 -26.44 2.20
N ARG A 11 11.47 -25.13 2.23
CA ARG A 11 10.53 -24.11 2.68
C ARG A 11 10.09 -23.22 1.53
N GLU A 12 8.78 -22.99 1.45
CA GLU A 12 8.19 -21.95 0.62
C GLU A 12 7.90 -20.71 1.47
N LEU A 13 8.15 -19.52 0.91
CA LEU A 13 7.96 -18.25 1.60
C LEU A 13 7.07 -17.34 0.76
N ASN A 14 6.22 -16.58 1.43
CA ASN A 14 5.53 -15.43 0.86
C ASN A 14 6.39 -14.18 0.99
N TYR A 15 6.28 -13.27 0.02
CA TYR A 15 7.07 -12.04 -0.01
C TYR A 15 6.14 -10.84 0.07
N GLY A 16 6.52 -9.90 0.94
CA GLY A 16 5.83 -8.64 1.09
C GLY A 16 6.73 -7.45 0.79
N ILE A 17 6.12 -6.36 0.31
CA ILE A 17 6.78 -5.08 0.12
C ILE A 17 6.05 -4.00 0.92
N ARG A 18 6.83 -3.05 1.46
CA ARG A 18 6.33 -1.89 2.19
C ARG A 18 6.63 -0.64 1.37
N LEU A 19 5.59 0.09 0.97
CA LEU A 19 5.71 1.32 0.17
C LEU A 19 4.79 2.40 0.72
N HIS A 20 5.21 3.65 0.67
CA HIS A 20 4.27 4.75 0.74
C HIS A 20 3.54 4.89 -0.60
N VAL A 21 2.35 5.48 -0.65
CA VAL A 21 1.66 5.77 -1.90
C VAL A 21 1.18 7.22 -1.89
N ILE A 22 1.40 7.92 -2.99
CA ILE A 22 0.91 9.27 -3.27
C ILE A 22 0.23 9.19 -4.64
N VAL A 23 -1.04 8.82 -4.62
CA VAL A 23 -1.87 8.73 -5.83
C VAL A 23 -2.79 9.94 -5.92
N ARG A 24 -2.86 10.54 -7.11
CA ARG A 24 -3.81 11.62 -7.45
C ARG A 24 -4.41 11.30 -8.82
N GLU A 25 -5.33 12.14 -9.29
CA GLU A 25 -6.03 11.94 -10.55
C GLU A 25 -5.12 12.09 -11.78
N THR A 26 -4.01 12.83 -11.64
CA THR A 26 -2.98 13.01 -12.67
C THR A 26 -1.58 12.85 -12.08
N ASN A 27 -0.59 12.52 -12.94
CA ASN A 27 0.79 12.42 -12.50
C ASN A 27 1.29 13.75 -11.94
N GLU A 28 0.97 14.86 -12.59
CA GLU A 28 1.40 16.19 -12.18
C GLU A 28 0.90 16.53 -10.77
N GLN A 29 -0.35 16.20 -10.46
CA GLN A 29 -0.91 16.40 -9.11
C GLN A 29 -0.24 15.49 -8.07
N ALA A 30 0.08 14.24 -8.43
CA ALA A 30 0.75 13.32 -7.52
C ALA A 30 2.16 13.80 -7.17
N TRP A 31 2.91 14.26 -8.17
CA TRP A 31 4.23 14.85 -7.98
C TRP A 31 4.18 16.17 -7.20
N ALA A 32 3.19 17.03 -7.47
CA ALA A 32 2.97 18.23 -6.67
C ALA A 32 2.69 17.89 -5.20
N ALA A 33 1.88 16.86 -4.92
CA ALA A 33 1.59 16.40 -3.57
C ALA A 33 2.84 15.79 -2.89
N ALA A 34 3.74 15.15 -3.63
CA ALA A 34 5.01 14.65 -3.11
C ALA A 34 5.94 15.81 -2.68
N GLU A 35 6.04 16.87 -3.49
CA GLU A 35 6.78 18.08 -3.12
C GLU A 35 6.15 18.81 -1.94
N GLU A 36 4.81 18.93 -1.94
CA GLU A 36 4.04 19.53 -0.83
C GLU A 36 4.31 18.80 0.49
N LEU A 37 4.39 17.47 0.47
CA LEU A 37 4.63 16.64 1.66
C LEU A 37 5.96 16.98 2.35
N ILE A 38 7.00 17.38 1.59
CA ILE A 38 8.33 17.70 2.12
C ILE A 38 8.63 19.20 2.17
N GLN A 39 7.66 20.07 1.85
CA GLN A 39 7.89 21.52 1.73
C GLN A 39 8.46 22.16 3.01
N TYR A 40 8.13 21.59 4.19
CA TYR A 40 8.58 22.09 5.50
C TYR A 40 9.80 21.35 6.05
N VAL A 41 10.29 20.33 5.34
CA VAL A 41 11.53 19.67 5.70
C VAL A 41 12.65 20.63 5.31
N ASP A 42 13.46 21.10 6.26
CA ASP A 42 14.64 21.94 6.00
C ASP A 42 15.94 21.12 6.00
N ASP A 43 17.04 21.71 5.53
CA ASP A 43 18.31 20.99 5.38
C ASP A 43 18.92 20.59 6.72
N ALA A 44 18.66 21.36 7.78
CA ALA A 44 19.08 21.01 9.13
C ALA A 44 18.37 19.75 9.63
N THR A 45 17.07 19.63 9.36
CA THR A 45 16.25 18.46 9.69
C THR A 45 16.71 17.24 8.92
N ILE A 46 17.01 17.38 7.62
CA ILE A 46 17.57 16.29 6.80
C ILE A 46 18.92 15.85 7.38
N ALA A 47 19.85 16.78 7.62
CA ALA A 47 21.17 16.46 8.15
C ALA A 47 21.09 15.74 9.50
N ALA A 48 20.21 16.19 10.40
CA ALA A 48 19.97 15.55 11.70
C ALA A 48 19.41 14.13 11.55
N ALA A 49 18.42 13.94 10.66
CA ALA A 49 17.85 12.63 10.39
C ALA A 49 18.89 11.66 9.79
N GLN A 50 19.68 12.13 8.82
CA GLN A 50 20.73 11.34 8.18
C GLN A 50 21.85 10.96 9.16
N ALA A 51 22.26 11.88 10.04
CA ALA A 51 23.21 11.57 11.11
C ALA A 51 22.69 10.45 12.03
N LYS A 52 21.39 10.51 12.40
CA LYS A 52 20.74 9.48 13.21
C LYS A 52 20.63 8.14 12.48
N PHE A 53 20.35 8.13 11.17
CA PHE A 53 20.30 6.89 10.40
C PHE A 53 21.67 6.22 10.28
N LYS A 54 22.75 7.00 10.15
CA LYS A 54 24.12 6.49 10.12
C LYS A 54 24.55 5.83 11.43
N SER A 55 23.99 6.25 12.57
CA SER A 55 24.27 5.63 13.86
C SER A 55 23.45 4.37 14.15
N MET A 56 22.59 3.92 13.22
CA MET A 56 21.79 2.70 13.39
C MET A 56 22.49 1.47 12.80
N ASP A 57 22.31 0.31 13.42
CA ASP A 57 22.83 -0.97 12.94
C ASP A 57 22.01 -1.59 11.78
N SER A 58 20.94 -0.92 11.35
CA SER A 58 20.04 -1.42 10.31
C SER A 58 20.65 -1.25 8.91
N VAL A 59 21.06 -2.37 8.31
CA VAL A 59 21.49 -2.43 6.89
C VAL A 59 20.39 -1.94 5.95
N GLY A 60 19.12 -2.24 6.26
CA GLY A 60 17.99 -1.80 5.46
C GLY A 60 17.84 -0.29 5.46
N GLN A 61 17.88 0.33 6.65
CA GLN A 61 17.80 1.79 6.80
C GLN A 61 18.99 2.47 6.11
N ARG A 62 20.20 1.95 6.28
CA ARG A 62 21.39 2.49 5.61
C ARG A 62 21.24 2.49 4.09
N ARG A 63 20.79 1.38 3.50
CA ARG A 63 20.56 1.29 2.05
C ARG A 63 19.48 2.26 1.56
N MET A 64 18.43 2.50 2.35
CA MET A 64 17.41 3.49 2.00
C MET A 64 17.97 4.91 2.02
N ALA A 65 18.79 5.26 3.01
CA ALA A 65 19.47 6.56 3.07
C ALA A 65 20.45 6.76 1.90
N GLU A 66 21.16 5.71 1.50
CA GLU A 66 22.10 5.72 0.35
C GLU A 66 21.41 5.99 -0.99
N LEU A 67 20.10 5.79 -1.12
CA LEU A 67 19.35 6.07 -2.35
C LEU A 67 19.39 7.56 -2.73
N HIS A 68 19.36 8.45 -1.74
CA HIS A 68 19.28 9.89 -1.96
C HIS A 68 20.45 10.66 -1.31
N ASN A 69 21.14 10.08 -0.31
CA ASN A 69 22.27 10.71 0.42
C ASN A 69 21.96 12.11 1.00
N GLY A 70 20.69 12.39 1.26
CA GLY A 70 20.20 13.71 1.69
C GLY A 70 19.99 14.74 0.56
N ASP A 71 20.24 14.36 -0.70
CA ASP A 71 20.10 15.24 -1.87
C ASP A 71 18.64 15.29 -2.34
N ARG A 72 18.00 16.46 -2.25
CA ARG A 72 16.62 16.68 -2.70
C ARG A 72 16.45 16.65 -4.21
N SER A 73 17.53 16.83 -4.97
CA SER A 73 17.46 16.82 -6.44
C SER A 73 17.38 15.41 -7.04
N LYS A 74 17.54 14.36 -6.22
CA LYS A 74 17.63 12.95 -6.64
C LYS A 74 16.68 12.04 -5.87
N LEU A 75 15.45 12.49 -5.73
CA LEU A 75 14.45 11.73 -4.98
C LEU A 75 13.72 10.71 -5.83
N GLU A 76 13.59 10.87 -7.14
CA GLU A 76 13.10 9.80 -8.01
C GLU A 76 14.24 8.80 -8.28
N VAL A 77 14.16 7.63 -7.64
CA VAL A 77 15.22 6.60 -7.70
C VAL A 77 14.96 5.55 -8.79
N SER A 78 13.74 5.54 -9.30
CA SER A 78 13.23 4.72 -10.42
C SER A 78 11.92 5.38 -10.88
N PRO A 79 11.46 5.20 -12.13
CA PRO A 79 10.23 5.82 -12.60
C PRO A 79 9.06 5.63 -11.64
N ASN A 80 8.49 6.73 -11.13
CA ASN A 80 7.37 6.75 -10.17
C ASN A 80 7.67 6.11 -8.80
N LEU A 81 8.95 5.95 -8.46
CA LEU A 81 9.42 5.50 -7.16
C LEU A 81 10.28 6.59 -6.52
N TRP A 82 9.71 7.25 -5.53
CA TRP A 82 10.26 8.47 -4.93
C TRP A 82 10.74 8.23 -3.50
N ALA A 83 11.98 8.60 -3.19
CA ALA A 83 12.65 8.40 -1.91
C ALA A 83 12.53 9.59 -0.95
N GLY A 84 11.75 10.62 -1.28
CA GLY A 84 11.64 11.83 -0.44
C GLY A 84 11.04 11.58 0.94
N VAL A 85 10.15 10.59 1.07
CA VAL A 85 9.65 10.16 2.40
C VAL A 85 10.78 9.71 3.32
N GLY A 86 11.85 9.13 2.76
CA GLY A 86 13.03 8.65 3.48
C GLY A 86 13.99 9.75 3.96
N LEU A 87 13.78 11.01 3.54
CA LEU A 87 14.64 12.13 3.96
C LEU A 87 14.71 12.27 5.49
N VAL A 88 13.56 12.11 6.15
CA VAL A 88 13.40 12.30 7.61
C VAL A 88 12.73 11.14 8.32
N ARG A 89 11.98 10.29 7.61
CA ARG A 89 11.26 9.16 8.20
C ARG A 89 12.09 7.87 8.09
N GLY A 90 12.27 7.16 9.20
CA GLY A 90 12.82 5.81 9.19
C GLY A 90 11.82 4.76 8.68
N GLY A 91 12.31 3.62 8.20
CA GLY A 91 11.49 2.50 7.74
C GLY A 91 11.31 2.45 6.23
N ALA A 92 10.07 2.63 5.75
CA ALA A 92 9.77 2.64 4.31
C ALA A 92 10.32 3.93 3.69
N GLY A 93 11.47 3.83 3.02
CA GLY A 93 12.16 4.99 2.47
C GLY A 93 11.61 5.48 1.13
N THR A 94 10.64 4.77 0.54
CA THR A 94 10.16 5.04 -0.82
C THR A 94 8.64 5.07 -0.93
N ALA A 95 8.15 5.85 -1.89
CA ALA A 95 6.75 6.04 -2.23
C ALA A 95 6.50 5.75 -3.72
N LEU A 96 5.38 5.12 -4.05
CA LEU A 96 4.83 5.16 -5.40
C LEU A 96 4.13 6.51 -5.60
N VAL A 97 4.49 7.25 -6.65
CA VAL A 97 3.94 8.57 -6.95
C VAL A 97 3.44 8.58 -8.38
N GLY A 98 2.16 8.88 -8.60
CA GLY A 98 1.61 8.97 -9.95
C GLY A 98 0.09 9.00 -10.01
N ASP A 99 -0.43 8.99 -11.23
CA ASP A 99 -1.85 8.75 -11.51
C ASP A 99 -2.27 7.30 -11.16
N PRO A 100 -3.58 6.99 -11.14
CA PRO A 100 -4.06 5.69 -10.68
C PRO A 100 -3.55 4.53 -11.55
N GLU A 101 -3.51 4.71 -12.87
CA GLU A 101 -3.03 3.72 -13.84
C GLU A 101 -1.54 3.43 -13.66
N THR A 102 -0.73 4.47 -13.46
CA THR A 102 0.71 4.35 -13.23
C THR A 102 0.97 3.64 -11.91
N VAL A 103 0.27 4.00 -10.84
CA VAL A 103 0.41 3.34 -9.54
C VAL A 103 -0.01 1.87 -9.62
N ALA A 104 -1.14 1.57 -10.28
CA ALA A 104 -1.59 0.19 -10.48
C ALA A 104 -0.59 -0.63 -11.30
N ALA A 105 -0.01 -0.07 -12.36
CA ALA A 105 1.03 -0.71 -13.16
C ALA A 105 2.29 -1.02 -12.33
N ARG A 106 2.76 -0.08 -11.49
CA ARG A 106 3.90 -0.31 -10.60
C ARG A 106 3.62 -1.39 -9.55
N ILE A 107 2.40 -1.45 -9.03
CA ILE A 107 1.99 -2.54 -8.12
C ILE A 107 2.03 -3.89 -8.85
N GLN A 108 1.55 -3.93 -10.10
CA GLN A 108 1.57 -5.15 -10.92
C GLN A 108 2.99 -5.61 -11.23
N GLU A 109 3.92 -4.70 -11.55
CA GLU A 109 5.34 -5.02 -11.76
C GLU A 109 5.95 -5.74 -10.54
N TYR A 110 5.63 -5.29 -9.32
CA TYR A 110 6.07 -5.98 -8.11
C TYR A 110 5.37 -7.33 -7.90
N ALA A 111 4.08 -7.43 -8.24
CA ALA A 111 3.35 -8.68 -8.17
C ALA A 111 3.92 -9.73 -9.14
N ASP A 112 4.31 -9.33 -10.35
CA ASP A 112 4.93 -10.18 -11.36
C ASP A 112 6.30 -10.71 -10.91
N LEU A 113 6.99 -9.98 -10.03
CA LEU A 113 8.23 -10.44 -9.36
C LEU A 113 7.96 -11.43 -8.21
N GLY A 114 6.70 -11.75 -7.93
CA GLY A 114 6.28 -12.69 -6.89
C GLY A 114 6.03 -12.05 -5.52
N ILE A 115 5.86 -10.72 -5.45
CA ILE A 115 5.37 -10.06 -4.23
C ILE A 115 3.86 -10.27 -4.12
N SER A 116 3.44 -10.94 -3.05
CA SER A 116 2.04 -11.29 -2.81
C SER A 116 1.38 -10.41 -1.74
N THR A 117 2.15 -9.60 -1.04
CA THR A 117 1.67 -8.80 0.09
C THR A 117 2.18 -7.37 0.00
N PHE A 118 1.27 -6.41 0.05
CA PHE A 118 1.59 -5.00 -0.08
C PHE A 118 1.17 -4.27 1.19
N ILE A 119 2.13 -3.59 1.82
CA ILE A 119 1.90 -2.82 3.04
C ILE A 119 2.02 -1.34 2.67
N PHE A 120 0.89 -0.68 2.53
CA PHE A 120 0.85 0.73 2.12
C PHE A 120 0.72 1.69 3.30
N SER A 121 1.09 2.94 3.06
CA SER A 121 0.77 4.08 3.95
C SER A 121 0.65 5.34 3.13
N GLY A 122 -0.12 6.29 3.63
CA GLY A 122 -0.21 7.66 3.12
C GLY A 122 -0.25 8.67 4.26
N TYR A 123 -0.05 9.95 3.96
CA TYR A 123 -0.27 11.05 4.90
C TYR A 123 -1.32 12.04 4.36
N PRO A 124 -2.36 12.38 5.15
CA PRO A 124 -2.77 11.73 6.39
C PRO A 124 -3.35 10.32 6.12
N HIS A 125 -3.19 9.39 7.08
CA HIS A 125 -3.41 7.96 6.81
C HIS A 125 -4.85 7.59 6.45
N LEU A 126 -5.84 8.26 7.05
CA LEU A 126 -7.26 7.95 6.83
C LEU A 126 -7.67 8.36 5.41
N GLU A 127 -7.45 9.61 5.06
CA GLU A 127 -7.80 10.22 3.78
C GLU A 127 -7.05 9.54 2.63
N GLU A 128 -5.76 9.25 2.79
CA GLU A 128 -5.01 8.55 1.75
C GLU A 128 -5.44 7.08 1.61
N SER A 129 -5.93 6.44 2.68
CA SER A 129 -6.48 5.07 2.56
C SER A 129 -7.76 5.04 1.72
N ILE A 130 -8.63 6.04 1.90
CA ILE A 130 -9.87 6.19 1.12
C ILE A 130 -9.52 6.51 -0.33
N ARG A 131 -8.65 7.51 -0.57
CA ARG A 131 -8.22 7.89 -1.91
C ARG A 131 -7.59 6.73 -2.67
N PHE A 132 -6.73 5.94 -2.01
CA PHE A 132 -6.15 4.75 -2.63
C PHE A 132 -7.22 3.73 -3.01
N ALA A 133 -8.19 3.49 -2.13
CA ALA A 133 -9.31 2.59 -2.43
C ALA A 133 -10.16 3.08 -3.60
N GLU A 134 -10.49 4.37 -3.65
CA GLU A 134 -11.32 4.96 -4.71
C GLU A 134 -10.62 4.98 -6.07
N LEU A 135 -9.34 5.35 -6.10
CA LEU A 135 -8.59 5.54 -7.34
C LEU A 135 -7.96 4.24 -7.86
N VAL A 136 -7.36 3.42 -6.99
CA VAL A 136 -6.50 2.32 -7.42
C VAL A 136 -7.21 0.97 -7.38
N PHE A 137 -8.07 0.69 -6.40
CA PHE A 137 -8.74 -0.63 -6.32
C PHE A 137 -9.50 -1.00 -7.60
N PRO A 138 -10.23 -0.08 -8.28
CA PRO A 138 -10.92 -0.40 -9.53
C PRO A 138 -9.99 -0.87 -10.67
N LEU A 139 -8.70 -0.55 -10.60
CA LEU A 139 -7.69 -0.88 -11.61
C LEU A 139 -6.92 -2.16 -11.30
N LEU A 140 -7.09 -2.74 -10.10
CA LEU A 140 -6.46 -4.00 -9.72
C LEU A 140 -7.12 -5.19 -10.45
N PRO A 141 -6.44 -6.35 -10.57
CA PRO A 141 -7.05 -7.54 -11.14
C PRO A 141 -8.38 -7.92 -10.45
N LEU A 142 -9.38 -8.39 -11.21
CA LEU A 142 -10.71 -8.71 -10.69
C LEU A 142 -10.69 -9.67 -9.49
N GLU A 143 -9.80 -10.66 -9.50
CA GLU A 143 -9.62 -11.59 -8.37
C GLU A 143 -9.14 -10.88 -7.10
N THR A 144 -8.30 -9.86 -7.24
CA THR A 144 -7.87 -9.01 -6.14
C THR A 144 -9.01 -8.13 -5.65
N GLN A 145 -9.77 -7.51 -6.56
CA GLN A 145 -10.95 -6.72 -6.20
C GLN A 145 -11.95 -7.54 -5.39
N ARG A 146 -12.27 -8.76 -5.83
CA ARG A 146 -13.17 -9.68 -5.14
C ARG A 146 -12.72 -9.98 -3.70
N LYS A 147 -11.42 -10.16 -3.48
CA LYS A 147 -10.85 -10.38 -2.14
C LYS A 147 -10.93 -9.14 -1.26
N LEU A 148 -10.79 -7.95 -1.83
CA LEU A 148 -10.88 -6.68 -1.10
C LEU A 148 -12.32 -6.33 -0.72
N THR A 149 -13.30 -6.73 -1.52
CA THR A 149 -14.73 -6.52 -1.23
C THR A 149 -15.34 -7.58 -0.32
N GLN A 150 -14.66 -8.70 -0.11
CA GLN A 150 -15.12 -9.72 0.84
C GLN A 150 -14.96 -9.19 2.27
N PRO A 151 -16.01 -9.24 3.11
CA PRO A 151 -15.85 -8.89 4.51
C PRO A 151 -14.91 -9.91 5.16
N ASN A 152 -13.67 -9.49 5.41
CA ASN A 152 -12.76 -10.22 6.30
C ASN A 152 -13.27 -10.03 7.72
N LEU A 153 -14.25 -10.85 8.11
CA LEU A 153 -14.76 -10.92 9.48
C LEU A 153 -13.71 -11.57 10.39
N THR A 154 -12.68 -10.79 10.77
CA THR A 154 -11.59 -11.26 11.64
C THR A 154 -11.90 -11.09 13.13
N GLY A 155 -13.18 -10.97 13.52
CA GLY A 155 -13.60 -10.86 14.92
C GLY A 155 -15.12 -11.01 15.10
N PRO A 156 -15.62 -11.28 16.33
CA PRO A 156 -17.03 -11.47 16.58
C PRO A 156 -17.71 -10.10 16.72
N PHE A 157 -18.12 -9.51 15.60
CA PHE A 157 -19.02 -8.35 15.60
C PHE A 157 -20.46 -8.82 15.43
N GLY A 158 -21.35 -8.22 16.23
CA GLY A 158 -22.71 -8.65 16.48
C GLY A 158 -23.55 -8.96 15.24
N GLU A 159 -24.39 -9.98 15.42
CA GLU A 159 -25.46 -10.46 14.54
C GLU A 159 -25.08 -10.92 13.12
N ILE A 160 -24.58 -12.17 13.05
CA ILE A 160 -24.28 -12.93 11.83
C ILE A 160 -25.52 -13.14 10.94
N VAL A 161 -26.73 -13.08 11.53
CA VAL A 161 -27.97 -13.50 10.86
C VAL A 161 -28.57 -12.38 9.99
N ALA A 162 -28.58 -11.13 10.48
CA ALA A 162 -29.26 -10.02 9.78
C ALA A 162 -28.58 -9.61 8.46
N ASN A 163 -27.25 -9.72 8.39
CA ASN A 163 -26.49 -9.29 7.20
C ASN A 163 -26.32 -10.38 6.13
N ASN A 164 -26.55 -11.66 6.48
CA ASN A 164 -26.27 -12.79 5.59
C ASN A 164 -27.51 -13.56 5.12
N TYR A 165 -28.69 -13.32 5.71
CA TYR A 165 -29.93 -13.99 5.32
C TYR A 165 -30.96 -12.98 4.83
N THR A 166 -31.19 -12.94 3.51
CA THR A 166 -32.45 -12.43 2.94
C THR A 166 -33.50 -13.53 3.08
N PRO A 167 -34.67 -13.28 3.72
CA PRO A 167 -35.75 -14.25 3.75
C PRO A 167 -36.21 -14.61 2.33
N ASP A 168 -36.27 -15.90 2.03
CA ASP A 168 -36.75 -16.44 0.77
C ASP A 168 -38.24 -16.05 0.59
N GLU A 169 -38.53 -15.09 -0.30
CA GLU A 169 -39.90 -14.58 -0.53
C GLU A 169 -40.87 -15.71 -0.93
N ASN A 170 -40.35 -16.77 -1.55
CA ASN A 170 -41.14 -17.93 -1.99
C ASN A 170 -41.68 -18.80 -0.85
N LYS A 171 -41.09 -18.77 0.36
CA LYS A 171 -41.59 -19.55 1.51
C LYS A 171 -42.78 -18.91 2.22
N GLN A 172 -43.02 -17.61 2.04
CA GLN A 172 -44.22 -16.94 2.57
C GLN A 172 -45.46 -17.23 1.73
N ALA A 173 -45.31 -17.41 0.41
CA ALA A 173 -46.43 -17.68 -0.48
C ALA A 173 -47.07 -19.07 -0.28
N GLU A 174 -46.28 -20.08 0.12
CA GLU A 174 -46.79 -21.44 0.39
C GLU A 174 -47.61 -21.51 1.68
N LYS A 175 -47.21 -20.80 2.74
CA LYS A 175 -47.93 -20.80 4.03
C LYS A 175 -49.32 -20.18 3.95
N ILE A 176 -49.55 -19.24 3.03
CA ILE A 176 -50.86 -18.57 2.90
C ILE A 176 -51.89 -19.49 2.22
N LYS A 177 -51.46 -20.44 1.39
CA LYS A 177 -52.38 -21.37 0.69
C LYS A 177 -52.83 -22.56 1.53
N GLU A 178 -52.09 -22.92 2.57
CA GLU A 178 -52.40 -24.07 3.43
C GLU A 178 -53.34 -23.72 4.61
N SER A 179 -53.70 -22.44 4.75
CA SER A 179 -54.54 -21.92 5.84
C SER A 179 -55.93 -21.43 5.38
N ALA A 180 -56.39 -21.84 4.19
CA ALA A 180 -57.69 -21.46 3.61
C ALA A 180 -58.58 -22.67 3.36
#